data_AF-A0AAU4KCF0-F1
#
_entry.id   AF-A0AAU4KCF0-F1
#
_cell.length_a   1.000
_cell.length_b   1.000
_cell.length_c   1.000
_cell.angle_alpha   90.00
_cell.angle_beta   90.00
_cell.angle_gamma   90.00
#
_symmetry.space_group_name_H-M   'P 1'
#
loop_
_entity.id
_entity.type
_entity.pdbx_description
1 polymer ?
#
loop_
_entity_poly.entity_id
_entity_poly.type
_entity_poly.pdbx_seq_one_letter_code
_entity_poly.pdbx_strand_id
1 'polypeptide(L)'
;MDALTGPQVRLDAAPLTGCTPSHVENWLVHRMTRPGSLAYSVAGDPVFADLGLAIRSQRAGDAVLTRPLFLLHDWLDLWHALPSEEWNCS
;
A
#
# COMPACT_ATOMS: atom_id res chain seq x y z
N MET A 1 7.38 -2.79 -8.71
CA MET A 1 8.31 -3.02 -7.57
C MET A 1 7.94 -4.29 -6.84
N ASP A 2 8.89 -4.97 -6.19
CA ASP A 2 8.73 -6.33 -5.64
C ASP A 2 8.67 -6.34 -4.10
N ALA A 3 7.80 -7.17 -3.50
CA ALA A 3 7.61 -7.24 -2.05
C ALA A 3 8.78 -7.93 -1.29
N LEU A 4 9.60 -8.75 -1.96
CA LEU A 4 10.72 -9.47 -1.34
C LEU A 4 12.05 -8.75 -1.51
N THR A 5 12.24 -8.07 -2.63
CA THR A 5 13.53 -7.50 -3.06
C THR A 5 13.47 -5.99 -3.30
N GLY A 6 12.29 -5.39 -3.21
CA GLY A 6 12.10 -3.95 -3.38
C GLY A 6 12.52 -3.12 -2.16
N PRO A 7 12.24 -1.81 -2.22
CA PRO A 7 12.55 -0.88 -1.14
C PRO A 7 11.87 -1.29 0.16
N GLN A 8 12.62 -1.29 1.26
CA GLN A 8 12.11 -1.62 2.58
C GLN A 8 11.55 -0.37 3.26
N VAL A 9 10.23 -0.24 3.24
CA VAL A 9 9.53 0.94 3.77
C VAL A 9 8.95 0.64 5.14
N ARG A 10 9.15 1.58 6.07
CA ARG A 10 8.55 1.57 7.40
C ARG A 10 7.82 2.88 7.62
N LEU A 11 6.73 2.83 8.37
CA LEU A 11 6.04 4.01 8.86
C LEU A 11 6.07 3.95 10.39
N ASP A 12 6.82 4.86 11.00
CA ASP A 12 7.33 4.76 12.36
C ASP A 12 8.02 3.40 12.63
N ALA A 13 7.52 2.65 13.61
CA ALA A 13 8.04 1.35 14.00
C ALA A 13 7.52 0.21 13.12
N ALA A 14 6.45 0.39 12.35
CA ALA A 14 5.82 -0.69 11.61
C ALA A 14 6.44 -0.88 10.22
N PRO A 15 6.85 -2.11 9.86
CA PRO A 15 7.19 -2.44 8.49
C PRO A 15 5.93 -2.46 7.62
N LEU A 16 6.04 -1.93 6.39
CA LEU A 16 4.97 -1.95 5.39
C LEU A 16 5.31 -2.82 4.17
N THR A 17 6.58 -3.16 3.96
CA THR A 17 7.04 -4.03 2.87
C THR A 17 7.21 -5.45 3.37
N GLY A 18 6.76 -6.43 2.60
CA GLY A 18 6.94 -7.85 2.92
C GLY A 18 6.09 -8.35 4.10
N CYS A 19 5.05 -7.61 4.50
CA CYS A 19 4.16 -7.99 5.60
C CYS A 19 2.89 -8.65 5.07
N THR A 20 2.16 -9.38 5.92
CA THR A 20 0.82 -9.85 5.53
C THR A 20 -0.15 -8.66 5.46
N PRO A 21 -1.08 -8.60 4.48
CA PRO A 21 -2.05 -7.50 4.38
C PRO A 21 -2.83 -7.28 5.67
N SER A 22 -3.28 -8.36 6.31
CA SER A 22 -4.02 -8.30 7.58
C SER A 22 -3.22 -7.69 8.73
N HIS A 23 -1.90 -7.89 8.79
CA HIS A 23 -1.05 -7.27 9.80
C HIS A 23 -1.02 -5.76 9.62
N VAL A 24 -0.82 -5.32 8.36
CA VAL A 24 -0.75 -3.89 8.03
C VAL A 24 -2.10 -3.23 8.27
N GLU A 25 -3.20 -3.81 7.79
CA GLU A 25 -4.56 -3.31 8.03
C GLU A 25 -4.86 -3.16 9.53
N ASN A 26 -4.55 -4.19 10.33
CA ASN A 26 -4.78 -4.13 11.77
C ASN A 26 -3.99 -2.98 12.42
N TRP A 27 -2.73 -2.80 12.02
CA TRP A 27 -1.92 -1.68 12.51
C TRP A 27 -2.50 -0.32 12.10
N LEU A 28 -3.02 -0.20 10.88
CA LEU A 28 -3.62 1.04 10.37
C LEU A 28 -4.88 1.45 11.13
N VAL A 29 -5.79 0.50 11.38
CA VAL A 29 -7.03 0.75 12.12
C VAL A 29 -6.71 1.29 13.53
N HIS A 30 -5.65 0.79 14.17
CA HIS A 30 -5.28 1.21 15.52
C HIS A 30 -4.50 2.53 15.58
N ARG A 31 -3.80 2.91 14.50
CA ARG A 31 -2.94 4.11 14.48
C ARG A 31 -3.61 5.34 13.87
N MET A 32 -4.52 5.17 12.92
CA MET A 32 -5.15 6.29 12.21
C MET A 32 -6.15 6.99 13.11
N THR A 33 -5.67 7.98 13.86
CA THR A 33 -6.47 8.80 14.78
C THR A 33 -7.10 10.02 14.11
N ARG A 34 -6.65 10.37 12.89
CA ARG A 34 -7.19 11.50 12.12
C ARG A 34 -8.23 11.02 11.10
N PRO A 35 -9.50 11.40 11.25
CA PRO A 35 -10.52 11.12 10.24
C PRO A 35 -10.09 11.59 8.85
N GLY A 36 -10.28 10.76 7.83
CA GLY A 36 -10.01 11.11 6.41
C GLY A 36 -8.57 10.89 5.92
N SER A 37 -7.64 10.48 6.78
CA SER A 37 -6.26 10.15 6.37
C SER A 37 -6.13 8.77 5.71
N LEU A 38 -7.07 7.85 5.98
CA LEU A 38 -7.11 6.50 5.42
C LEU A 38 -8.24 6.42 4.41
N ALA A 39 -7.90 6.11 3.17
CA ALA A 39 -8.84 5.74 2.12
C ALA A 39 -8.54 4.33 1.63
N TYR A 40 -9.45 3.79 0.82
CA TYR A 40 -9.25 2.52 0.14
C TYR A 40 -9.40 2.71 -1.37
N SER A 41 -8.51 2.10 -2.13
CA SER A 41 -8.63 2.00 -3.58
C SER A 41 -9.85 1.14 -3.95
N VAL A 42 -10.31 1.20 -5.21
CA VAL A 42 -11.35 0.29 -5.71
C VAL A 42 -10.89 -1.18 -5.70
N ALA A 43 -9.58 -1.43 -5.73
CA ALA A 43 -9.02 -2.76 -5.55
C ALA A 43 -8.93 -3.17 -4.07
N GLY A 44 -9.38 -2.32 -3.14
CA GLY A 44 -9.39 -2.59 -1.71
C GLY A 44 -8.06 -2.32 -1.00
N ASP A 45 -7.12 -1.62 -1.63
CA ASP A 45 -5.82 -1.31 -1.02
C ASP A 45 -5.89 -0.08 -0.12
N PRO A 46 -5.26 -0.08 1.06
CA PRO A 46 -5.10 1.11 1.88
C PRO A 46 -4.32 2.23 1.16
N VAL A 47 -4.81 3.46 1.27
CA VAL A 47 -4.22 4.67 0.69
C VAL A 47 -4.12 5.79 1.73
N PHE A 48 -2.95 6.42 1.80
CA PHE A 48 -2.62 7.60 2.61
C PHE A 48 -2.42 8.76 1.65
N ALA A 49 -3.48 9.53 1.45
CA ALA A 49 -3.45 10.62 0.50
C ALA A 49 -2.36 11.63 0.85
N ASP A 50 -2.35 12.08 2.10
CA ASP A 50 -1.40 13.03 2.66
C ASP A 50 0.07 12.65 2.51
N LEU A 51 0.38 11.34 2.46
CA LEU A 51 1.74 10.83 2.27
C LEU A 51 2.05 10.42 0.83
N GLY A 52 1.07 10.48 -0.08
CA GLY A 52 1.24 9.96 -1.44
C GLY A 52 1.56 8.47 -1.43
N LEU A 53 0.91 7.68 -0.57
CA LEU A 53 1.29 6.29 -0.32
C LEU A 53 0.10 5.34 -0.50
N ALA A 54 0.26 4.30 -1.30
CA ALA A 54 -0.67 3.18 -1.39
C ALA A 54 0.01 1.89 -0.92
N ILE A 55 -0.73 1.01 -0.25
CA ILE A 55 -0.21 -0.28 0.23
C ILE A 55 -0.84 -1.40 -0.60
N ARG A 56 -0.11 -1.88 -1.61
CA ARG A 56 -0.58 -2.92 -2.51
C ARG A 56 -0.31 -4.30 -1.94
N SER A 57 -1.14 -5.26 -2.27
CA SER A 57 -0.83 -6.68 -2.11
C SER A 57 -0.14 -7.23 -3.36
N GLN A 58 0.84 -8.12 -3.18
CA GLN A 58 1.54 -8.85 -4.23
C GLN A 58 1.68 -10.32 -3.82
N ARG A 59 1.43 -11.24 -4.76
CA ARG A 59 1.72 -12.65 -4.54
C ARG A 59 3.23 -12.90 -4.65
N ALA A 60 3.77 -13.59 -3.65
CA ALA A 60 5.16 -13.99 -3.55
C ALA A 60 5.20 -15.50 -3.26
N GLY A 61 5.12 -16.29 -4.33
CA GLY A 61 4.94 -17.74 -4.23
C GLY A 61 3.61 -18.11 -3.58
N ASP A 62 3.69 -18.75 -2.41
CA ASP A 62 2.53 -19.18 -1.62
C ASP A 62 2.04 -18.11 -0.64
N ALA A 63 2.74 -17.00 -0.51
CA ALA A 63 2.35 -15.89 0.35
C ALA A 63 1.76 -14.72 -0.45
N VAL A 64 0.90 -13.94 0.21
CA VAL A 64 0.52 -12.60 -0.26
C VAL A 64 1.14 -11.59 0.71
N LEU A 65 1.97 -10.71 0.16
CA LEU A 65 2.74 -9.74 0.92
C LEU A 65 2.43 -8.32 0.47
N THR A 66 2.62 -7.37 1.37
CA THR A 66 2.41 -5.95 1.08
C THR A 66 3.64 -5.35 0.39
N ARG A 67 3.39 -4.48 -0.58
CA ARG A 67 4.38 -3.63 -1.24
C ARG A 67 3.89 -2.17 -1.24
N PRO A 68 4.63 -1.24 -0.65
CA PRO A 68 4.25 0.16 -0.68
C PRO A 68 4.56 0.79 -2.04
N LEU A 69 3.66 1.63 -2.52
CA LEU A 69 3.78 2.39 -3.75
C LEU A 69 3.66 3.87 -3.41
N PHE A 70 4.69 4.64 -3.75
CA PHE A 70 4.67 6.09 -3.62
C PHE A 70 4.18 6.72 -4.91
N LEU A 71 3.20 7.59 -4.79
CA LEU A 71 2.58 8.34 -5.87
C LEU A 71 2.61 9.82 -5.49
N LEU A 72 2.69 10.71 -6.47
CA LEU A 72 2.46 12.13 -6.21
C LEU A 72 1.05 12.31 -5.63
N HIS A 73 0.91 13.18 -4.63
CA HIS A 73 -0.34 13.41 -3.90
C HIS A 73 -1.55 13.58 -4.83
N ASP A 74 -1.38 14.39 -5.88
CA ASP A 74 -2.42 14.72 -6.87
C ASP A 74 -2.77 13.56 -7.81
N TRP A 75 -2.02 12.46 -7.77
CA TRP A 75 -2.23 11.28 -8.64
C TRP A 75 -3.07 10.19 -7.99
N LEU A 76 -3.41 10.32 -6.71
CA LEU A 76 -4.26 9.34 -6.03
C LEU A 76 -5.71 9.39 -6.52
N ASP A 77 -6.16 10.53 -7.07
CA ASP A 77 -7.42 10.63 -7.82
C ASP A 77 -7.32 10.04 -9.25
N LEU A 78 -6.09 9.83 -9.74
CA LEU A 78 -5.76 9.30 -11.06
C LEU A 78 -5.34 7.82 -11.03
N TRP A 79 -5.69 7.08 -9.98
CA TRP A 79 -5.35 5.66 -9.84
C TRP A 79 -5.80 4.79 -11.03
N HIS A 80 -6.84 5.22 -11.76
CA HIS A 80 -7.30 4.61 -13.02
C HIS A 80 -6.36 4.80 -14.21
N ALA A 81 -5.51 5.82 -14.16
CA ALA A 81 -4.66 6.27 -15.26
C ALA A 81 -3.30 5.58 -15.27
N LEU A 82 -3.00 4.78 -14.24
CA LEU A 82 -1.74 4.09 -14.15
C LEU A 82 -1.82 2.71 -14.82
N PRO A 83 -0.78 2.30 -15.55
CA PRO A 83 -0.79 1.05 -16.30
C PRO A 83 -1.13 -0.12 -15.39
N SER A 84 -2.01 -0.99 -15.89
CA SER A 84 -2.42 -2.20 -15.18
C SER A 84 -1.25 -3.08 -14.78
N GLU A 85 -0.12 -3.01 -15.49
CA GLU A 85 1.11 -3.76 -15.25
C GLU A 85 1.88 -3.24 -14.02
N GLU A 86 1.81 -1.94 -13.74
CA GLU A 86 2.36 -1.38 -12.49
C GLU A 86 1.49 -1.75 -11.30
N TRP A 87 0.18 -1.91 -11.51
CA TRP A 87 -0.78 -2.34 -10.50
C TRP A 87 -0.78 -3.86 -10.27
N ASN A 88 -0.93 -4.63 -11.33
CA ASN A 88 -1.18 -6.07 -11.39
C ASN A 88 0.11 -6.78 -11.82
N CYS A 89 1.13 -6.75 -10.97
CA CYS A 89 2.15 -7.79 -11.07
C CYS A 89 1.56 -9.04 -10.41
N SER A 90 1.09 -9.96 -11.24
CA SER A 90 0.72 -11.33 -10.89
C SER A 90 1.79 -12.05 -10.08
#